data_AF-A0A2M7KQV5-F1
#
_entry.id   AF-A0A2M7KQV5-F1
#
_cell.length_a   1.000
_cell.length_b   1.000
_cell.length_c   1.000
_cell.angle_alpha   90.00
_cell.angle_beta   90.00
_cell.angle_gamma   90.00
#
_symmetry.space_group_name_H-M   'P 1'
#
loop_
_entity.id
_entity.type
_entity.pdbx_description
1 polymer ?
#
loop_
_entity_poly.entity_id
_entity_poly.type
_entity_poly.pdbx_seq_one_letter_code
_entity_poly.pdbx_strand_id
1 'polypeptide(L)'
;MGVQDYLQGVCTLTLTGVAVWGISAWRREFIGKRRTELAEEVLALFYECRDIVHQMRNPFIYEGEDDDCRRSEPGEAAGRAADTGILTWRYMQRAATFAKLQSLRYRCMALFGKQVAESFDELAKLVRELLLAERAHTDLLSEATDVTGVSRRELAPEIQRVSAFLGRGAGAEDTVPLRLDNLVDQIEKICSKHIR
;
A
#
# COMPACT_ATOMS: atom_id res chain seq x y z
N MET A 1 59.98 8.89 -37.58
CA MET A 1 59.13 8.49 -36.45
C MET A 1 59.96 7.61 -35.54
N GLY A 2 60.14 8.04 -34.31
CA GLY A 2 60.95 7.31 -33.33
C GLY A 2 60.14 6.17 -32.70
N VAL A 3 60.83 5.15 -32.18
CA VAL A 3 60.20 4.06 -31.39
C VAL A 3 59.37 4.63 -30.22
N GLN A 4 59.74 5.81 -29.70
CA GLN A 4 59.01 6.52 -28.65
C GLN A 4 57.59 6.95 -29.06
N ASP A 5 57.38 7.38 -30.31
CA ASP A 5 56.06 7.82 -30.80
C ASP A 5 55.08 6.63 -30.84
N TYR A 6 55.57 5.45 -31.24
CA TYR A 6 54.78 4.22 -31.25
C TYR A 6 54.38 3.76 -29.85
N LEU A 7 55.31 3.81 -28.89
CA LEU A 7 55.01 3.45 -27.50
C LEU A 7 53.98 4.38 -26.87
N GLN A 8 54.09 5.69 -27.11
CA GLN A 8 53.08 6.66 -26.63
C GLN A 8 51.71 6.43 -27.25
N GLY A 9 51.65 6.10 -28.54
CA GLY A 9 50.39 5.76 -29.22
C GLY A 9 49.70 4.54 -28.60
N VAL A 10 50.45 3.47 -28.34
CA VAL A 10 49.92 2.25 -27.69
C VAL A 10 49.43 2.54 -26.27
N CYS A 11 50.19 3.28 -25.47
CA CYS A 11 49.77 3.66 -24.11
C CYS A 11 48.50 4.52 -24.11
N THR A 12 48.37 5.45 -25.07
CA THR A 12 47.18 6.29 -25.17
C THR A 12 45.94 5.47 -25.54
N LEU A 13 46.09 4.51 -26.46
CA LEU A 13 45.01 3.61 -26.85
C LEU A 13 44.57 2.70 -25.71
N THR A 14 45.50 2.11 -24.96
CA THR A 14 45.15 1.25 -23.82
C THR A 14 44.48 2.05 -22.71
N LEU A 15 45.00 3.25 -22.39
CA LEU A 15 44.41 4.12 -21.38
C LEU A 15 42.99 4.57 -21.75
N THR A 16 42.78 4.89 -23.04
CA THR A 16 41.44 5.23 -23.56
C THR A 16 40.48 4.03 -23.48
N GLY A 17 40.95 2.83 -23.84
CA GLY A 17 40.16 1.60 -23.76
C GLY A 17 39.72 1.27 -22.33
N VAL A 18 40.64 1.37 -21.37
CA VAL A 18 40.34 1.17 -19.94
C VAL A 18 39.35 2.23 -19.43
N ALA A 19 39.51 3.49 -19.84
CA ALA A 19 38.59 4.56 -19.46
C ALA A 19 37.14 4.28 -19.95
N VAL A 20 36.98 3.87 -21.21
CA VAL A 20 35.65 3.54 -21.78
C VAL A 20 35.02 2.34 -21.06
N TRP A 21 35.82 1.31 -20.75
CA TRP A 21 35.33 0.14 -20.03
C TRP A 21 34.93 0.49 -18.59
N GLY A 22 35.73 1.30 -17.90
CA GLY A 22 35.44 1.79 -16.55
C GLY A 22 34.15 2.61 -16.48
N ILE A 23 33.95 3.56 -17.39
CA ILE A 23 32.72 4.37 -17.46
C ILE A 23 31.49 3.48 -17.72
N SER A 24 31.64 2.50 -18.61
CA SER A 24 30.55 1.57 -18.93
C SER A 24 30.20 0.66 -17.76
N ALA A 25 31.20 0.17 -17.03
CA ALA A 25 31.01 -0.62 -15.81
C ALA A 25 30.30 0.20 -14.73
N TRP A 26 30.78 1.43 -14.48
CA TRP A 26 30.18 2.33 -13.51
C TRP A 26 28.72 2.68 -13.83
N ARG A 27 28.41 2.92 -15.11
CA ARG A 27 27.02 3.17 -15.56
C ARG A 27 26.10 1.98 -15.27
N ARG A 28 26.56 0.75 -15.53
CA ARG A 28 25.78 -0.47 -15.24
C ARG A 28 25.54 -0.64 -13.75
N GLU A 29 26.58 -0.43 -12.95
CA GLU A 29 26.52 -0.52 -11.49
C GLU A 29 25.54 0.52 -10.92
N PHE A 30 25.61 1.78 -11.37
CA PHE A 30 24.72 2.84 -10.91
C PHE A 30 23.25 2.56 -11.25
N ILE A 31 22.97 2.01 -12.44
CA ILE A 31 21.61 1.60 -12.82
C ILE A 31 21.13 0.42 -11.97
N GLY A 32 21.99 -0.56 -11.72
CA GLY A 32 21.69 -1.70 -10.85
C GLY A 32 21.32 -1.24 -9.44
N LYS A 33 22.20 -0.46 -8.82
CA LYS A 33 22.01 0.09 -7.47
C LYS A 33 20.68 0.84 -7.34
N ARG A 34 20.38 1.74 -8.29
CA ARG A 34 19.11 2.51 -8.27
C ARG A 34 17.86 1.63 -8.39
N ARG A 35 17.95 0.51 -9.11
CA ARG A 35 16.84 -0.46 -9.24
C ARG A 35 16.67 -1.25 -7.96
N THR A 36 17.75 -1.72 -7.35
CA THR A 36 17.73 -2.46 -6.08
C THR A 36 17.18 -1.61 -4.95
N GLU A 37 17.68 -0.37 -4.79
CA GLU A 37 17.19 0.57 -3.76
C GLU A 37 15.69 0.85 -3.90
N LEU A 38 15.21 1.06 -5.13
CA LEU A 38 13.77 1.27 -5.37
C LEU A 38 12.97 0.00 -5.08
N ALA A 39 13.47 -1.17 -5.46
CA ALA A 39 12.80 -2.44 -5.23
C ALA A 39 12.64 -2.74 -3.74
N GLU A 40 13.68 -2.48 -2.95
CA GLU A 40 13.67 -2.60 -1.48
C GLU A 40 12.69 -1.61 -0.84
N GLU A 41 12.75 -0.33 -1.23
CA GLU A 41 11.84 0.70 -0.68
C GLU A 41 10.38 0.37 -0.95
N VAL A 42 10.06 -0.05 -2.18
CA VAL A 42 8.69 -0.40 -2.57
C VAL A 42 8.21 -1.64 -1.84
N LEU A 43 9.04 -2.69 -1.76
CA LEU A 43 8.69 -3.92 -1.07
C LEU A 43 8.44 -3.66 0.42
N ALA A 44 9.30 -2.88 1.08
CA ALA A 44 9.13 -2.47 2.48
C ALA A 44 7.80 -1.70 2.69
N LEU A 45 7.48 -0.77 1.80
CA LEU A 45 6.21 -0.01 1.88
C LEU A 45 4.98 -0.89 1.64
N PHE A 46 5.04 -1.91 0.76
CA PHE A 46 3.95 -2.85 0.59
C PHE A 46 3.71 -3.69 1.85
N TYR A 47 4.79 -4.16 2.49
CA TYR A 47 4.71 -4.84 3.78
C TYR A 47 4.11 -3.93 4.87
N GLU A 48 4.60 -2.69 4.97
CA GLU A 48 4.07 -1.70 5.92
C GLU A 48 2.58 -1.42 5.66
N CYS A 49 2.18 -1.22 4.40
CA CYS A 49 0.78 -1.01 4.04
C CYS A 49 -0.11 -2.22 4.37
N ARG A 50 0.36 -3.45 4.15
CA ARG A 50 -0.37 -4.66 4.56
C ARG A 50 -0.65 -4.63 6.06
N ASP A 51 0.39 -4.40 6.85
CA ASP A 51 0.30 -4.41 8.31
C ASP A 51 -0.61 -3.28 8.82
N ILE A 52 -0.54 -2.10 8.19
CA ILE A 52 -1.48 -0.99 8.46
C ILE A 52 -2.91 -1.41 8.14
N VAL A 53 -3.20 -2.07 7.01
CA VAL A 53 -4.55 -2.52 6.69
C VAL A 53 -5.08 -3.53 7.72
N HIS A 54 -4.24 -4.45 8.19
CA HIS A 54 -4.63 -5.33 9.30
C HIS A 54 -4.93 -4.55 10.58
N GLN A 55 -4.09 -3.57 10.93
CA GLN A 55 -4.29 -2.75 12.12
C GLN A 55 -5.56 -1.89 12.02
N MET A 56 -5.83 -1.29 10.87
CA MET A 56 -7.02 -0.48 10.62
C MET A 56 -8.31 -1.29 10.87
N ARG A 57 -8.32 -2.56 10.45
CA ARG A 57 -9.45 -3.49 10.58
C ARG A 57 -9.56 -4.16 11.94
N ASN A 58 -8.65 -3.87 12.87
CA ASN A 58 -8.71 -4.45 14.20
C ASN A 58 -9.99 -3.98 14.93
N PRO A 59 -10.87 -4.88 15.40
CA PRO A 59 -12.10 -4.48 16.10
C PRO A 59 -11.86 -3.86 17.47
N PHE A 60 -10.68 -4.06 18.07
CA PHE A 60 -10.36 -3.47 19.37
C PHE A 60 -10.09 -1.98 19.23
N ILE A 61 -10.78 -1.18 20.03
CA ILE A 61 -10.62 0.28 20.15
C ILE A 61 -9.76 0.54 21.38
N TYR A 62 -8.70 1.34 21.21
CA TYR A 62 -7.85 1.73 22.33
C TYR A 62 -8.36 3.01 23.00
N GLU A 63 -8.07 3.16 24.30
CA GLU A 63 -8.40 4.37 25.05
C GLU A 63 -7.77 5.60 24.37
N GLY A 64 -8.60 6.61 24.07
CA GLY A 64 -8.20 7.84 23.37
C GLY A 64 -8.39 7.85 21.85
N GLU A 65 -8.62 6.71 21.17
CA GLU A 65 -8.97 6.73 19.73
C GLU A 65 -10.36 7.34 19.48
N ASP A 66 -11.28 7.14 20.43
CA ASP A 66 -12.68 7.52 20.33
C ASP A 66 -12.91 9.03 20.61
N ASP A 67 -12.08 9.64 21.48
CA ASP A 67 -12.24 11.04 21.89
C ASP A 67 -12.04 12.03 20.73
N ASP A 68 -11.09 11.75 19.83
CA ASP A 68 -10.84 12.59 18.65
C ASP A 68 -11.93 12.38 17.57
N CYS A 69 -12.51 11.18 17.47
CA CYS A 69 -13.68 10.93 16.62
C CYS A 69 -14.94 11.63 17.15
N ARG A 70 -15.20 11.52 18.46
CA ARG A 70 -16.36 12.14 19.13
C ARG A 70 -16.31 13.66 19.16
N ARG A 71 -15.12 14.27 19.20
CA ARG A 71 -14.99 15.75 19.16
C ARG A 71 -15.61 16.39 17.92
N SER A 72 -15.79 15.63 16.84
CA SER A 72 -16.33 16.14 15.59
C SER A 72 -17.86 16.26 15.57
N GLU A 73 -18.60 15.57 16.44
CA GLU A 73 -20.07 15.64 16.52
C GLU A 73 -20.57 15.77 17.97
N PRO A 74 -21.51 16.67 18.28
CA PRO A 74 -22.08 16.77 19.63
C PRO A 74 -23.26 15.80 19.87
N GLY A 75 -23.26 15.09 21.02
CA GLY A 75 -24.43 14.35 21.56
C GLY A 75 -24.37 12.82 21.43
N GLU A 76 -25.51 12.12 21.59
CA GLU A 76 -25.62 10.64 21.44
C GLU A 76 -25.32 10.16 20.01
N ALA A 77 -25.40 11.05 19.02
CA ALA A 77 -24.92 10.81 17.65
C ALA A 77 -23.40 10.59 17.62
N ALA A 78 -22.65 11.28 18.50
CA ALA A 78 -21.19 11.19 18.59
C ALA A 78 -20.71 9.77 18.93
N GLY A 79 -21.39 9.07 19.84
CA GLY A 79 -21.00 7.71 20.23
C GLY A 79 -21.17 6.70 19.09
N ARG A 80 -22.24 6.82 18.29
CA ARG A 80 -22.50 5.95 17.13
C ARG A 80 -21.64 6.30 15.92
N ALA A 81 -21.46 7.60 15.65
CA ALA A 81 -20.58 8.08 14.59
C ALA A 81 -19.13 7.69 14.89
N ALA A 82 -18.70 7.74 16.15
CA ALA A 82 -17.35 7.40 16.52
C ALA A 82 -17.04 5.90 16.35
N ASP A 83 -17.93 4.98 16.76
CA ASP A 83 -17.73 3.53 16.54
C ASP A 83 -17.59 3.15 15.05
N THR A 84 -18.17 3.95 14.16
CA THR A 84 -18.19 3.69 12.71
C THR A 84 -17.26 4.57 11.88
N GLY A 85 -16.53 5.52 12.48
CA GLY A 85 -15.54 6.36 11.79
C GLY A 85 -14.08 6.01 12.10
N ILE A 86 -13.85 5.00 12.94
CA ILE A 86 -12.51 4.63 13.45
C ILE A 86 -11.58 4.17 12.34
N LEU A 87 -12.07 3.41 11.36
CA LEU A 87 -11.23 2.92 10.27
C LEU A 87 -10.77 4.09 9.41
N THR A 88 -11.68 5.01 9.06
CA THR A 88 -11.33 6.26 8.36
C THR A 88 -10.33 7.09 9.17
N TRP A 89 -10.52 7.24 10.48
CA TRP A 89 -9.56 7.96 11.34
C TRP A 89 -8.18 7.28 11.34
N ARG A 90 -8.12 5.96 11.55
CA ARG A 90 -6.85 5.19 11.50
C ARG A 90 -6.17 5.29 10.14
N TYR A 91 -6.95 5.31 9.05
CA TYR A 91 -6.44 5.56 7.72
C TYR A 91 -5.84 6.96 7.60
N MET A 92 -6.52 8.00 8.07
CA MET A 92 -5.99 9.38 8.05
C MET A 92 -4.66 9.50 8.78
N GLN A 93 -4.48 8.82 9.92
CA GLN A 93 -3.22 8.80 10.67
C GLN A 93 -2.05 8.17 9.89
N ARG A 94 -2.34 7.33 8.89
CA ARG A 94 -1.35 6.61 8.08
C ARG A 94 -1.41 6.93 6.58
N ALA A 95 -2.20 7.94 6.18
CA ALA A 95 -2.42 8.30 4.78
C ALA A 95 -1.11 8.67 4.06
N ALA A 96 -0.14 9.23 4.79
CA ALA A 96 1.18 9.57 4.26
C ALA A 96 1.95 8.34 3.72
N THR A 97 1.85 7.18 4.37
CA THR A 97 2.50 5.94 3.91
C THR A 97 1.91 5.49 2.57
N PHE A 98 0.57 5.48 2.45
CA PHE A 98 -0.11 5.14 1.20
C PHE A 98 0.19 6.14 0.07
N ALA A 99 0.23 7.44 0.39
CA ALA A 99 0.59 8.48 -0.56
C ALA A 99 2.05 8.34 -1.04
N LYS A 100 2.97 8.05 -0.11
CA LYS A 100 4.37 7.78 -0.44
C LYS A 100 4.48 6.59 -1.38
N LEU A 101 3.82 5.47 -1.06
CA LEU A 101 3.79 4.30 -1.94
C LEU A 101 3.26 4.68 -3.33
N GLN A 102 2.12 5.36 -3.43
CA GLN A 102 1.56 5.76 -4.72
C GLN A 102 2.46 6.71 -5.52
N SER A 103 3.24 7.58 -4.87
CA SER A 103 4.20 8.44 -5.56
C SER A 103 5.29 7.65 -6.29
N LEU A 104 5.63 6.43 -5.82
CA LEU A 104 6.63 5.56 -6.43
C LEU A 104 6.09 4.77 -7.64
N ARG A 105 4.77 4.72 -7.84
CA ARG A 105 4.10 3.95 -8.89
C ARG A 105 4.73 4.17 -10.28
N TYR A 106 4.79 5.42 -10.73
CA TYR A 106 5.29 5.74 -12.07
C TYR A 106 6.79 5.46 -12.23
N ARG A 107 7.56 5.63 -11.17
CA ARG A 107 8.99 5.30 -11.16
C ARG A 107 9.20 3.79 -11.27
N CYS A 108 8.38 3.00 -10.57
CA CYS A 108 8.37 1.54 -10.69
C CYS A 108 7.96 1.11 -12.11
N MET A 109 6.94 1.74 -12.70
CA MET A 109 6.53 1.45 -14.07
C MET A 109 7.65 1.68 -15.09
N ALA A 110 8.43 2.76 -14.91
CA ALA A 110 9.54 3.08 -15.79
C ALA A 110 10.71 2.09 -15.67
N LEU A 111 10.96 1.53 -14.48
CA LEU A 111 12.11 0.65 -14.23
C LEU A 111 11.78 -0.85 -14.33
N PHE A 112 10.60 -1.26 -13.90
CA PHE A 112 10.17 -2.66 -13.79
C PHE A 112 9.08 -3.04 -14.81
N GLY A 113 8.50 -2.06 -15.51
CA GLY A 113 7.47 -2.25 -16.52
C GLY A 113 6.05 -2.03 -16.00
N LYS A 114 5.07 -2.02 -16.92
CA LYS A 114 3.67 -1.63 -16.61
C LYS A 114 2.94 -2.60 -15.69
N GLN A 115 3.32 -3.88 -15.65
CA GLN A 115 2.65 -4.91 -14.85
C GLN A 115 2.66 -4.57 -13.35
N VAL A 116 3.72 -3.91 -12.87
CA VAL A 116 3.81 -3.51 -11.46
C VAL A 116 2.66 -2.59 -11.04
N ALA A 117 2.12 -1.79 -11.98
CA ALA A 117 1.05 -0.84 -11.72
C ALA A 117 -0.23 -1.52 -11.19
N GLU A 118 -0.47 -2.77 -11.59
CA GLU A 118 -1.66 -3.53 -11.20
C GLU A 118 -1.72 -3.72 -9.68
N SER A 119 -0.60 -4.06 -9.03
CA SER A 119 -0.54 -4.23 -7.58
C SER A 119 -0.75 -2.90 -6.83
N PHE A 120 -0.28 -1.77 -7.39
CA PHE A 120 -0.56 -0.44 -6.83
C PHE A 120 -2.04 -0.07 -6.93
N ASP A 121 -2.65 -0.33 -8.10
CA ASP A 121 -4.06 -0.01 -8.35
C ASP A 121 -5.00 -0.86 -7.49
N GLU A 122 -4.69 -2.15 -7.36
CA GLU A 122 -5.48 -3.08 -6.57
C GLU A 122 -5.36 -2.80 -5.06
N LEU A 123 -4.18 -2.45 -4.53
CA LEU A 123 -4.05 -1.99 -3.15
C LEU A 123 -4.87 -0.72 -2.90
N ALA A 124 -4.77 0.28 -3.78
CA ALA A 124 -5.54 1.51 -3.64
C ALA A 124 -7.05 1.26 -3.76
N LYS A 125 -7.47 0.33 -4.62
CA LYS A 125 -8.85 -0.10 -4.75
C LYS A 125 -9.34 -0.78 -3.47
N LEU A 126 -8.57 -1.70 -2.91
CA LEU A 126 -8.89 -2.37 -1.66
C LEU A 126 -9.09 -1.37 -0.50
N VAL A 127 -8.20 -0.39 -0.37
CA VAL A 127 -8.34 0.68 0.64
C VAL A 127 -9.62 1.49 0.42
N ARG A 128 -9.92 1.88 -0.82
CA ARG A 128 -11.19 2.58 -1.13
C ARG A 128 -12.41 1.73 -0.81
N GLU A 129 -12.39 0.43 -1.14
CA GLU A 129 -13.48 -0.51 -0.82
C GLU A 129 -13.70 -0.60 0.69
N LEU A 130 -12.64 -0.65 1.51
CA LEU A 130 -12.75 -0.64 2.97
C LEU A 130 -13.39 0.64 3.50
N LEU A 131 -12.97 1.80 3.02
CA LEU A 131 -13.53 3.10 3.44
C LEU A 131 -15.00 3.25 3.02
N LEU A 132 -15.36 2.79 1.82
CA LEU A 132 -16.75 2.79 1.36
C LEU A 132 -17.61 1.80 2.15
N ALA A 133 -17.07 0.62 2.48
CA ALA A 133 -17.75 -0.36 3.30
C ALA A 133 -18.00 0.15 4.72
N GLU A 134 -17.05 0.87 5.31
CA GLU A 134 -17.27 1.55 6.60
C GLU A 134 -18.43 2.54 6.51
N ARG A 135 -18.45 3.40 5.49
CA ARG A 135 -19.54 4.35 5.31
C ARG A 135 -20.90 3.67 5.14
N ALA A 136 -20.96 2.64 4.29
CA ALA A 136 -22.17 1.85 4.09
C ALA A 136 -22.64 1.17 5.39
N HIS A 137 -21.71 0.69 6.21
CA HIS A 137 -22.03 0.13 7.53
C HIS A 137 -22.67 1.17 8.46
N THR A 138 -22.15 2.40 8.49
CA THR A 138 -22.75 3.50 9.26
C THR A 138 -24.18 3.78 8.80
N ASP A 139 -24.39 3.90 7.49
CA ASP A 139 -25.70 4.22 6.91
C ASP A 139 -26.72 3.09 7.21
N LEU A 140 -26.32 1.82 7.06
CA LEU A 140 -27.15 0.65 7.40
C LEU A 140 -27.50 0.57 8.89
N LEU A 141 -26.55 0.89 9.77
CA LEU A 141 -26.81 0.92 11.21
C LEU A 141 -27.77 2.05 11.60
N SER A 142 -27.63 3.22 10.98
CA SER A 142 -28.55 4.35 11.20
C SER A 142 -29.98 3.95 10.82
N GLU A 143 -30.16 3.39 9.63
CA GLU A 143 -31.46 2.93 9.14
C GLU A 143 -32.07 1.84 10.04
N ALA A 144 -31.24 0.88 10.49
CA ALA A 144 -31.68 -0.17 11.40
C ALA A 144 -32.09 0.34 12.79
N THR A 145 -31.61 1.52 13.22
CA THR A 145 -32.02 2.15 14.49
C THR A 145 -33.29 3.00 14.38
N ASP A 146 -33.58 3.56 13.20
CA ASP A 146 -34.72 4.47 13.00
C ASP A 146 -36.05 3.74 12.69
N VAL A 147 -35.99 2.47 12.27
CA VAL A 147 -37.17 1.71 11.82
C VAL A 147 -37.64 0.68 12.86
N THR A 148 -38.97 0.42 12.92
CA THR A 148 -39.58 -0.68 13.71
C THR A 148 -38.84 -2.03 13.50
N GLY A 149 -38.74 -2.85 14.55
CA GLY A 149 -37.86 -4.04 14.60
C GLY A 149 -38.04 -5.12 13.51
N VAL A 150 -39.05 -5.01 12.64
CA VAL A 150 -39.23 -5.86 11.44
C VAL A 150 -38.16 -5.54 10.39
N SER A 151 -37.87 -4.26 10.13
CA SER A 151 -36.86 -3.83 9.14
C SER A 151 -35.42 -4.19 9.57
N ARG A 152 -35.13 -4.17 10.88
CA ARG A 152 -33.83 -4.58 11.40
C ARG A 152 -33.48 -6.05 11.11
N ARG A 153 -34.49 -6.93 11.05
CA ARG A 153 -34.27 -8.35 10.68
C ARG A 153 -33.98 -8.51 9.18
N GLU A 154 -34.54 -7.64 8.35
CA GLU A 154 -34.31 -7.63 6.89
C GLU A 154 -32.93 -7.09 6.53
N LEU A 155 -32.43 -6.08 7.27
CA LEU A 155 -31.10 -5.48 7.07
C LEU A 155 -29.95 -6.27 7.73
N ALA A 156 -30.24 -7.14 8.69
CA ALA A 156 -29.26 -7.95 9.41
C ALA A 156 -28.25 -8.71 8.52
N PRO A 157 -28.64 -9.41 7.43
CA PRO A 157 -27.67 -10.13 6.59
C PRO A 157 -26.70 -9.18 5.87
N GLU A 158 -27.15 -7.99 5.49
CA GLU A 158 -26.30 -7.00 4.83
C GLU A 158 -25.32 -6.35 5.80
N ILE A 159 -25.79 -5.99 7.00
CA ILE A 159 -24.94 -5.53 8.10
C ILE A 159 -23.86 -6.58 8.38
N GLN A 160 -24.23 -7.85 8.56
CA GLN A 160 -23.26 -8.92 8.83
C GLN A 160 -22.22 -9.08 7.72
N ARG A 161 -22.64 -8.99 6.45
CA ARG A 161 -21.74 -9.07 5.29
C ARG A 161 -20.70 -7.95 5.32
N VAL A 162 -21.15 -6.70 5.53
CA VAL A 162 -20.27 -5.53 5.58
C VAL A 162 -19.37 -5.59 6.82
N SER A 163 -19.91 -5.94 8.00
CA SER A 163 -19.12 -6.11 9.22
C SER A 163 -18.02 -7.16 9.05
N ALA A 164 -18.30 -8.28 8.38
CA ALA A 164 -17.28 -9.31 8.13
C ALA A 164 -16.16 -8.81 7.20
N PHE A 165 -16.51 -8.07 6.14
CA PHE A 165 -15.51 -7.42 5.28
C PHE A 165 -14.64 -6.42 6.04
N LEU A 166 -15.20 -5.74 7.05
CA LEU A 166 -14.47 -4.83 7.93
C LEU A 166 -13.64 -5.53 9.02
N GLY A 167 -13.69 -6.87 9.12
CA GLY A 167 -13.00 -7.63 10.16
C GLY A 167 -13.71 -7.65 11.51
N ARG A 168 -14.98 -7.22 11.56
CA ARG A 168 -15.81 -7.13 12.78
C ARG A 168 -16.86 -8.24 12.89
N GLY A 169 -17.17 -8.92 11.78
CA GLY A 169 -18.22 -9.95 11.71
C GLY A 169 -17.70 -11.36 11.93
N ALA A 170 -18.43 -12.16 12.71
CA ALA A 170 -18.21 -13.60 12.79
C ALA A 170 -18.92 -14.32 11.62
N GLY A 171 -18.20 -15.19 10.91
CA GLY A 171 -18.80 -16.22 10.06
C GLY A 171 -18.89 -15.97 8.55
N ALA A 172 -18.43 -14.83 8.01
CA ALA A 172 -18.26 -14.69 6.56
C ALA A 172 -16.78 -14.85 6.17
N GLU A 173 -16.50 -15.41 4.98
CA GLU A 173 -15.14 -15.51 4.45
C GLU A 173 -14.54 -14.11 4.24
N ASP A 174 -13.61 -13.74 5.11
CA ASP A 174 -12.83 -12.52 4.96
C ASP A 174 -11.80 -12.69 3.84
N THR A 175 -12.05 -12.06 2.70
CA THR A 175 -11.15 -12.14 1.53
C THR A 175 -10.01 -11.13 1.57
N VAL A 176 -10.04 -10.15 2.49
CA VAL A 176 -9.08 -9.04 2.51
C VAL A 176 -7.65 -9.51 2.82
N PRO A 177 -7.38 -10.36 3.83
CA PRO A 177 -6.04 -10.88 4.10
C PRO A 177 -5.46 -11.61 2.89
N LEU A 178 -6.25 -12.48 2.26
CA LEU A 178 -5.84 -13.24 1.09
C LEU A 178 -5.51 -12.32 -0.09
N ARG A 179 -6.31 -11.26 -0.33
CA ARG A 179 -6.03 -10.27 -1.37
C ARG A 179 -4.73 -9.52 -1.08
N LEU A 180 -4.49 -9.12 0.18
CA LEU A 180 -3.25 -8.45 0.57
C LEU A 180 -2.02 -9.34 0.40
N ASP A 181 -2.08 -10.59 0.86
CA ASP A 181 -0.98 -11.54 0.72
C ASP A 181 -0.65 -11.80 -0.76
N ASN A 182 -1.68 -11.98 -1.59
CA ASN A 182 -1.49 -12.10 -3.04
C ASN A 182 -0.84 -10.85 -3.66
N LEU A 183 -1.17 -9.64 -3.18
CA LEU A 183 -0.54 -8.41 -3.66
C LEU A 183 0.93 -8.33 -3.26
N VAL A 184 1.25 -8.67 -2.03
CA VAL A 184 2.63 -8.72 -1.52
C VAL A 184 3.44 -9.76 -2.30
N ASP A 185 2.89 -10.96 -2.51
CA ASP A 185 3.53 -12.02 -3.30
C ASP A 185 3.83 -11.60 -4.73
N GLN A 186 2.90 -10.88 -5.38
CA GLN A 186 3.10 -10.34 -6.73
C GLN A 186 4.26 -9.34 -6.78
N ILE A 187 4.29 -8.39 -5.84
CA ILE A 187 5.35 -7.40 -5.76
C ILE A 187 6.69 -8.03 -5.40
N GLU A 188 6.71 -9.00 -4.48
CA GLU A 188 7.92 -9.72 -4.12
C GLU A 188 8.50 -10.48 -5.32
N LYS A 189 7.66 -11.14 -6.12
CA LYS A 189 8.10 -11.79 -7.38
C LYS A 189 8.70 -10.81 -8.38
N ILE A 190 8.27 -9.55 -8.39
CA ILE A 190 8.82 -8.51 -9.28
C ILE A 190 10.13 -7.96 -8.69
N CYS A 191 10.12 -7.56 -7.41
CA CYS A 191 11.26 -6.92 -6.74
C CYS A 191 12.43 -7.90 -6.52
N SER A 192 12.18 -9.17 -6.21
CA SER A 192 13.23 -10.18 -5.96
C SER A 192 14.18 -10.38 -7.15
N LYS A 193 13.71 -10.15 -8.38
CA LYS A 193 14.53 -10.21 -9.62
C LYS A 193 15.58 -9.09 -9.70
N HIS A 194 15.47 -8.06 -8.87
CA HIS A 194 16.33 -6.89 -8.85
C HIS A 194 17.10 -6.72 -7.54
N ILE A 195 16.76 -7.51 -6.51
CA ILE A 195 17.44 -7.52 -5.21
C ILE A 195 18.51 -8.61 -5.15
N ARG A 196 18.27 -9.77 -5.78
CA ARG A 196 19.20 -10.90 -5.81
C ARG A 196 20.10 -10.89 -7.04
#